data_AF-A0A2N5G4C9-F1
#
_entry.id   AF-A0A2N5G4C9-F1
#
_cell.length_a   1.000
_cell.length_b   1.000
_cell.length_c   1.000
_cell.angle_alpha   90.00
_cell.angle_beta   90.00
_cell.angle_gamma   90.00
#
_symmetry.space_group_name_H-M   'P 1'
#
loop_
_entity.id
_entity.type
_entity.pdbx_description
1 polymer ?
#
loop_
_entity_poly.entity_id
_entity_poly.type
_entity_poly.pdbx_seq_one_letter_code
_entity_poly.pdbx_strand_id
1 'polypeptide(L)' 'ETHEYIHHQLDVVETPQELFSEEAIQAIYNFSHGVPRKINTLCSQSLLDAFVQGHKIVGESHIHRVINDL' A
#
# COMPACT_ATOMS: atom_id res chain seq x y z
N GLU A 1 -2.48 -2.46 24.35
CA GLU A 1 -3.15 -1.29 23.72
C GLU A 1 -2.82 -1.03 22.26
N THR A 2 -1.70 -1.50 21.68
CA THR A 2 -1.40 -1.20 20.25
C THR A 2 -1.67 -2.37 19.29
N HIS A 3 -1.76 -3.61 19.80
CA HIS A 3 -1.94 -4.80 18.96
C HIS A 3 -3.41 -5.01 18.53
N GLU A 4 -4.39 -4.66 19.36
CA GLU A 4 -5.81 -4.81 19.04
C GLU A 4 -6.32 -3.79 18.00
N TYR A 5 -5.73 -2.59 17.94
CA TYR A 5 -6.13 -1.56 16.97
C TYR A 5 -5.78 -1.94 15.52
N ILE A 6 -4.68 -2.69 15.33
CA ILE A 6 -4.24 -3.15 14.01
C ILE A 6 -5.14 -4.28 13.52
N HIS A 7 -5.53 -5.20 14.41
CA HIS A 7 -6.46 -6.28 14.05
C HIS A 7 -7.85 -5.75 13.72
N HIS A 8 -8.34 -4.74 14.44
CA HIS A 8 -9.65 -4.15 14.16
C HIS A 8 -9.69 -3.32 12.86
N GLN A 9 -8.58 -2.67 12.48
CA GLN A 9 -8.49 -1.99 11.18
C GLN A 9 -8.49 -3.00 10.02
N LEU A 10 -7.80 -4.14 10.15
CA LEU A 10 -7.72 -5.14 9.09
C LEU A 10 -9.05 -5.87 8.81
N ASP A 11 -9.91 -6.07 9.81
CA ASP A 11 -11.28 -6.60 9.61
C ASP A 11 -12.24 -5.59 8.95
N VAL A 12 -11.94 -4.28 9.03
CA VAL A 12 -12.79 -3.22 8.45
C VAL A 12 -12.43 -2.92 7.00
N VAL A 13 -11.19 -3.18 6.58
CA VAL A 13 -10.80 -3.03 5.18
C VAL A 13 -10.98 -4.38 4.48
N GLU A 14 -12.20 -4.68 4.04
CA GLU A 14 -12.46 -5.75 3.05
C GLU A 14 -11.88 -5.42 1.66
N THR A 15 -11.08 -4.36 1.53
CA THR A 15 -10.70 -3.71 0.26
C THR A 15 -9.19 -3.60 -0.08
N PRO A 16 -8.18 -4.10 0.68
CA PRO A 16 -6.80 -3.95 0.26
C PRO A 16 -6.45 -4.86 -0.93
N GLN A 17 -7.09 -6.03 -1.07
CA GLN A 17 -6.88 -6.93 -2.21
C GLN A 17 -7.50 -6.43 -3.52
N GLU A 18 -8.52 -5.57 -3.49
CA GLU A 18 -9.10 -4.99 -4.71
C GLU A 18 -8.36 -3.73 -5.17
N LEU A 19 -7.66 -3.04 -4.26
CA LEU A 19 -6.95 -1.78 -4.56
C LEU A 19 -5.49 -1.97 -4.91
N PHE A 20 -4.85 -3.06 -4.48
CA PHE A 20 -3.45 -3.37 -4.80
C PHE A 20 -3.36 -4.71 -5.52
N SER A 21 -2.64 -4.70 -6.64
CA SER A 21 -2.21 -5.94 -7.29
C SER A 21 -1.26 -6.75 -6.40
N GLU A 22 -1.18 -8.06 -6.62
CA GLU A 22 -0.29 -8.94 -5.87
C GLU A 22 1.18 -8.51 -6.01
N GLU A 23 1.56 -8.06 -7.20
CA GLU A 23 2.90 -7.52 -7.49
C GLU A 23 3.18 -6.23 -6.71
N ALA A 24 2.19 -5.36 -6.56
CA ALA A 24 2.33 -4.15 -5.75
C ALA A 24 2.51 -4.47 -4.26
N ILE A 25 1.77 -5.45 -3.73
CA ILE A 25 1.90 -5.90 -2.35
C ILE A 25 3.31 -6.48 -2.11
N GLN A 26 3.80 -7.30 -3.04
CA GLN A 26 5.15 -7.86 -2.95
C GLN A 26 6.23 -6.77 -3.01
N ALA A 27 6.09 -5.77 -3.89
CA ALA A 27 6.99 -4.64 -3.96
C ALA A 27 6.99 -3.82 -2.66
N ILE A 28 5.81 -3.50 -2.11
CA ILE A 28 5.69 -2.79 -0.83
C ILE A 28 6.41 -3.56 0.28
N TYR A 29 6.21 -4.88 0.36
CA TYR A 29 6.85 -5.71 1.37
C TYR A 29 8.38 -5.72 1.21
N ASN A 30 8.87 -5.87 -0.03
CA ASN A 30 10.31 -5.88 -0.33
C ASN A 30 11.00 -4.56 0.07
N PHE A 31 10.37 -3.42 -0.18
CA PHE A 31 10.94 -2.10 0.14
C PHE A 31 10.75 -1.68 1.60
N SER A 32 9.63 -2.05 2.20
CA SER A 32 9.34 -1.70 3.60
C SER A 32 10.03 -2.64 4.60
N HIS A 33 10.46 -3.83 4.18
CA HIS A 33 10.91 -4.93 5.04
C HIS A 33 9.91 -5.26 6.16
N GLY A 34 8.61 -5.09 5.91
CA GLY A 34 7.57 -5.35 6.91
C GLY A 34 7.42 -4.26 7.97
N VAL A 35 8.08 -3.10 7.84
CA VAL A 35 7.95 -2.00 8.82
C VAL A 35 6.60 -1.31 8.64
N PRO A 36 5.67 -1.36 9.62
CA PRO A 36 4.30 -0.88 9.45
C PRO A 36 4.19 0.59 9.02
N ARG A 37 5.07 1.45 9.57
CA ARG A 37 5.10 2.87 9.21
C ARG A 37 5.48 3.10 7.75
N LYS A 38 6.44 2.31 7.22
CA LYS A 38 6.87 2.41 5.82
C LYS A 38 5.80 1.87 4.88
N ILE A 39 5.16 0.75 5.24
CA ILE A 39 4.03 0.17 4.50
C ILE A 39 2.93 1.22 4.35
N ASN A 40 2.49 1.84 5.44
CA ASN A 40 1.43 2.83 5.40
C ASN A 40 1.78 4.03 4.52
N THR A 41 3.01 4.54 4.61
CA THR A 41 3.47 5.64 3.75
C THR A 41 3.45 5.27 2.27
N LEU A 42 3.99 4.11 1.90
CA LEU A 42 4.00 3.61 0.53
C LEU A 42 2.58 3.39 0.00
N CYS A 43 1.70 2.77 0.80
CA CYS A 43 0.31 2.55 0.41
C CYS A 43 -0.43 3.86 0.16
N SER A 44 -0.35 4.83 1.08
CA SER A 44 -1.06 6.11 0.92
C SER A 44 -0.57 6.90 -0.28
N GLN A 45 0.74 6.96 -0.52
CA GLN A 45 1.32 7.66 -1.67
C GLN A 45 0.98 6.95 -2.98
N SER A 46 0.99 5.62 -2.99
CA SER A 46 0.68 4.85 -4.20
C SER A 46 -0.80 4.90 -4.57
N LEU A 47 -1.69 4.96 -3.58
CA LEU A 47 -3.12 5.21 -3.81
C LEU A 47 -3.35 6.61 -4.39
N LEU A 48 -2.63 7.61 -3.89
CA LEU A 48 -2.71 8.98 -4.42
C LEU A 48 -2.18 9.06 -5.86
N ASP A 49 -1.04 8.43 -6.16
CA ASP A 49 -0.49 8.37 -7.52
C ASP A 49 -1.46 7.66 -8.47
N ALA A 50 -1.97 6.48 -8.10
CA ALA A 50 -2.96 5.77 -8.92
C ALA A 50 -4.21 6.62 -9.18
N PHE A 51 -4.71 7.33 -8.16
CA PHE A 51 -5.85 8.24 -8.30
C PHE A 51 -5.57 9.40 -9.27
N VAL A 52 -4.40 10.05 -9.15
CA VAL A 52 -3.99 11.14 -10.05
C VAL A 52 -3.84 10.65 -11.49
N GLN A 53 -3.36 9.41 -11.67
CA GLN A 53 -3.21 8.77 -12.98
C GLN A 53 -4.53 8.16 -13.51
N GLY A 54 -5.64 8.25 -12.75
CA GLY A 54 -6.94 7.70 -13.13
C GLY A 54 -7.03 6.16 -13.08
N HIS A 55 -6.10 5.50 -12.40
CA HIS A 55 -6.10 4.04 -12.21
C HIS A 55 -6.88 3.68 -10.94
N LYS A 56 -7.75 2.67 -11.06
CA LYS A 56 -8.52 2.13 -9.92
C LYS A 56 -7.73 1.14 -9.06
N ILE A 57 -6.67 0.57 -9.62
CA ILE A 57 -5.84 -0.47 -8.99
C ILE A 57 -4.40 0.02 -8.99
N VAL A 58 -3.73 -0.10 -7.84
CA VAL A 58 -2.31 0.15 -7.66
C VAL A 58 -1.52 -1.07 -8.12
N GLY A 59 -0.89 -0.92 -9.28
CA GLY A 59 0.12 -1.82 -9.84
C GLY A 59 1.53 -1.61 -9.27
N GLU A 60 2.41 -2.58 -9.51
CA GLU A 60 3.85 -2.50 -9.21
C GLU A 60 4.51 -1.21 -9.75
N SER A 61 4.09 -0.72 -10.91
CA SER A 61 4.61 0.50 -11.53
C SER A 61 4.37 1.76 -10.70
N HIS A 62 3.24 1.82 -9.97
CA HIS A 62 2.92 2.94 -9.08
C HIS A 62 3.82 2.90 -7.84
N ILE A 63 4.05 1.70 -7.30
CA ILE A 63 4.94 1.48 -6.15
C ILE A 63 6.37 1.95 -6.48
N HIS A 64 6.90 1.51 -7.63
CA HIS A 64 8.23 1.91 -8.07
C HIS A 64 8.36 3.42 -8.31
N ARG A 65 7.31 4.06 -8.82
CA ARG A 65 7.30 5.52 -9.03
C ARG A 65 7.39 6.25 -7.69
N VAL A 66 6.54 5.88 -6.74
CA VAL A 66 6.55 6.43 -5.38
C VAL A 66 7.90 6.23 -4.69
N ILE A 67 8.52 5.07 -4.87
CA ILE A 67 9.85 4.78 -4.31
C ILE A 67 10.94 5.66 -4.94
N ASN A 68 10.88 5.89 -6.25
CA ASN A 68 11.84 6.76 -6.93
C ASN A 68 11.67 8.25 -6.57
N ASP A 69 10.47 8.63 -6.13
CA ASP A 69 10.13 9.99 -5.70
C ASP A 69 10.39 10.25 -4.20
N LEU A 70 10.76 9.21 -3.44
CA LEU A 70 11.12 9.25 -2.00
C LEU A 70 12.61 9.56 -1.78
#